data_AF-A0A315ZDQ4-F1
#
_entry.id   AF-A0A315ZDQ4-F1
#
_cell.length_a   1.000
_cell.length_b   1.000
_cell.length_c   1.000
_cell.angle_alpha   90.00
_cell.angle_beta   90.00
_cell.angle_gamma   90.00
#
_symmetry.space_group_name_H-M   'P 1'
#
loop_
_entity.id
_entity.type
_entity.pdbx_description
1 polymer ?
#
loop_
_entity_poly.entity_id
_entity_poly.type
_entity_poly.pdbx_seq_one_letter_code
_entity_poly.pdbx_strand_id
1 'polypeptide(L)'
;MRQLFYYLSILAFLMVGCDGDDGGAGTSSFTSNYRLVIENQTELGEYFLSGDFDAIIPGTSTEITFYAGKGSYLSFATKFVKSNDGFYAFEAGGISLYDENDKPIFGNITDKITLWDAGTEINEAPGEGEGQPGGSEEGETEENNVTKLNDGFSYPEVEEVIKFEVLSDSIKNRFVLRITNQSQFSNLSTGLGQGVWVVHKEGQEPIFSAEGQAENGLELLAESGSSDSLATYLEENSPFYSPFSPGIWVLHTGEIEPIFTENAIDRGEGLVLLAEEGDPTALAASLEGKDGVVAYGIFNTPEDTNTAGVLSEGQRYVIPITPEKDLFLSFATMLVRSNDSFISFGEGGYPIYTGDLPFVGDLTDRVRLWDAGSERNEAPGAGNYQPPNVGGDDQNNPVNQTSDDFDYPAIEELIRISLENN
;
A
#
# COMPACT_ATOMS: atom_id res chain seq x y z
N MET A 1 -16.99 -24.17 12.45
CA MET A 1 -15.56 -24.56 12.45
C MET A 1 -15.17 -25.02 11.05
N ARG A 2 -14.85 -24.07 10.18
CA ARG A 2 -14.25 -24.35 8.86
C ARG A 2 -12.86 -23.71 8.90
N GLN A 3 -11.86 -24.53 8.64
CA GLN A 3 -10.45 -24.17 8.69
C GLN A 3 -10.12 -23.18 7.57
N LEU A 4 -9.58 -22.03 7.95
CA LEU A 4 -8.96 -21.06 7.05
C LEU A 4 -7.65 -21.67 6.54
N PHE A 5 -7.55 -21.89 5.23
CA PHE A 5 -6.29 -22.19 4.57
C PHE A 5 -5.72 -20.89 4.01
N TYR A 6 -4.81 -20.27 4.75
CA TYR A 6 -3.94 -19.22 4.21
C TYR A 6 -2.99 -19.87 3.19
N TYR A 7 -3.20 -19.63 1.90
CA TYR A 7 -2.19 -19.93 0.89
C TYR A 7 -1.18 -18.79 0.83
N LEU A 8 -0.19 -18.84 1.72
CA LEU A 8 1.06 -18.13 1.54
C LEU A 8 1.89 -18.96 0.54
N SER A 9 1.99 -18.51 -0.71
CA SER A 9 2.87 -19.13 -1.70
C SER A 9 4.33 -18.84 -1.34
N ILE A 10 4.89 -19.66 -0.46
CA ILE A 10 6.33 -19.71 -0.18
C ILE A 10 7.00 -20.33 -1.41
N LEU A 11 7.69 -19.51 -2.20
CA LEU A 11 8.56 -19.99 -3.26
C LEU A 11 9.84 -20.54 -2.62
N ALA A 12 9.86 -21.85 -2.33
CA ALA A 12 11.06 -22.54 -1.89
C ALA A 12 12.00 -22.75 -3.09
N PHE A 13 13.11 -22.01 -3.15
CA PHE A 13 14.22 -22.31 -4.04
C PHE A 13 14.91 -23.61 -3.60
N LEU A 14 14.62 -24.71 -4.29
CA LEU A 14 15.35 -25.97 -4.14
C LEU A 14 16.65 -25.90 -4.96
N MET A 15 17.76 -25.60 -4.29
CA MET A 15 19.10 -25.82 -4.85
C MET A 15 19.48 -27.30 -4.68
N VAL A 16 19.74 -27.96 -5.82
CA VAL A 16 20.27 -29.33 -5.88
C VAL A 16 21.72 -29.32 -5.39
N GLY A 17 21.97 -29.94 -4.23
CA GLY A 17 23.31 -30.17 -3.72
C GLY A 17 24.05 -31.21 -4.57
N CYS A 18 25.14 -30.79 -5.21
CA CYS A 18 26.17 -31.71 -5.70
C CYS A 18 27.07 -32.10 -4.54
N ASP A 19 27.14 -33.40 -4.27
CA ASP A 19 28.04 -34.03 -3.31
C ASP A 19 29.46 -34.06 -3.90
N GLY A 20 30.41 -33.43 -3.21
CA GLY A 20 31.79 -33.26 -3.64
C GLY A 20 32.63 -32.68 -2.50
N ASP A 21 33.18 -33.60 -1.71
CA ASP A 21 33.99 -33.39 -0.50
C ASP A 21 35.30 -32.60 -0.75
N ASP A 22 35.83 -32.05 0.34
CA ASP A 22 37.12 -31.35 0.53
C ASP A 22 37.24 -29.85 0.18
N GLY A 23 36.99 -29.02 1.21
CA GLY A 23 37.50 -27.65 1.28
C GLY A 23 36.70 -26.76 2.23
N GLY A 24 36.90 -26.92 3.55
CA GLY A 24 36.21 -26.12 4.56
C GLY A 24 36.31 -24.62 4.29
N ALA A 25 35.18 -24.01 3.91
CA ALA A 25 35.01 -22.58 3.90
C ALA A 25 35.07 -22.10 5.35
N GLY A 26 36.15 -21.42 5.69
CA GLY A 26 36.29 -20.78 7.00
C GLY A 26 35.18 -19.76 7.19
N THR A 27 34.23 -20.05 8.06
CA THR A 27 33.39 -19.03 8.69
C THR A 27 34.31 -18.19 9.58
N SER A 28 34.84 -17.10 9.02
CA SER A 28 35.48 -16.06 9.81
C SER A 28 34.42 -15.48 10.75
N SER A 29 34.43 -15.93 11.99
CA SER A 29 33.69 -15.32 13.09
C SER A 29 34.28 -13.92 13.33
N PHE A 30 33.75 -12.91 12.65
CA PHE A 30 34.03 -11.53 12.97
C PHE A 30 33.28 -11.18 14.26
N THR A 31 33.97 -11.14 15.39
CA THR A 31 33.48 -10.36 16.54
C THR A 31 33.70 -8.89 16.22
N SER A 32 32.82 -8.31 15.40
CA SER A 32 32.69 -6.86 15.38
C SER A 32 31.81 -6.42 16.54
N ASN A 33 32.17 -5.29 17.16
CA ASN A 33 31.33 -4.64 18.16
C ASN A 33 30.28 -3.71 17.53
N TYR A 34 30.23 -3.59 16.20
CA TYR A 34 29.33 -2.69 15.49
C TYR A 34 28.44 -3.46 14.51
N ARG A 35 27.20 -3.00 14.39
CA ARG A 35 26.21 -3.57 13.47
C ARG A 35 25.42 -2.49 12.76
N LEU A 36 25.17 -2.70 11.47
CA LEU A 36 24.13 -2.00 10.72
C LEU A 36 22.81 -2.72 10.96
N VAL A 37 21.80 -1.97 11.38
CA VAL A 37 20.44 -2.47 11.56
C VAL A 37 19.53 -1.79 10.55
N ILE A 38 18.76 -2.59 9.85
CA ILE A 38 17.74 -2.17 8.88
C ILE A 38 16.43 -2.78 9.36
N GLU A 39 15.45 -1.96 9.70
CA GLU A 39 14.18 -2.38 10.30
C GLU A 39 13.01 -1.88 9.44
N ASN A 40 12.10 -2.79 9.07
CA ASN A 40 10.89 -2.43 8.36
C ASN A 40 9.87 -1.85 9.36
N GLN A 41 9.44 -0.59 9.14
CA GLN A 41 8.46 0.10 9.97
C GLN A 41 7.02 -0.03 9.45
N THR A 42 6.83 -0.59 8.24
CA THR A 42 5.50 -0.74 7.65
C THR A 42 4.70 -1.86 8.30
N GLU A 43 3.39 -1.65 8.40
CA GLU A 43 2.44 -2.56 9.04
C GLU A 43 1.50 -3.20 8.01
N LEU A 44 1.13 -4.47 8.23
CA LEU A 44 0.22 -5.18 7.34
C LEU A 44 -1.23 -4.77 7.60
N GLY A 45 -1.83 -4.07 6.64
CA GLY A 45 -3.26 -3.77 6.63
C GLY A 45 -4.15 -4.93 6.17
N GLU A 46 -5.42 -4.91 6.57
CA GLU A 46 -6.45 -5.80 6.01
C GLU A 46 -6.83 -5.39 4.59
N TYR A 47 -6.91 -4.07 4.34
CA TYR A 47 -7.29 -3.48 3.06
C TYR A 47 -6.10 -2.76 2.43
N PHE A 48 -6.26 -2.36 1.16
CA PHE A 48 -5.16 -1.75 0.41
C PHE A 48 -5.09 -0.23 0.58
N LEU A 49 -6.23 0.44 0.46
CA LEU A 49 -6.34 1.90 0.54
C LEU A 49 -7.79 2.28 0.85
N SER A 50 -7.99 3.33 1.63
CA SER A 50 -9.32 3.86 1.90
C SER A 50 -9.33 5.38 1.90
N GLY A 51 -10.52 5.95 1.92
CA GLY A 51 -10.72 7.37 2.16
C GLY A 51 -12.20 7.71 2.33
N ASP A 52 -12.46 8.99 2.52
CA ASP A 52 -13.80 9.55 2.69
C ASP A 52 -14.06 10.69 1.70
N PHE A 53 -15.31 11.14 1.65
CA PHE A 53 -15.72 12.30 0.88
C PHE A 53 -16.86 13.05 1.55
N ASP A 54 -16.87 14.37 1.36
CA ASP A 54 -17.89 15.26 1.89
C ASP A 54 -19.30 14.97 1.33
N ALA A 55 -20.31 15.38 2.09
CA ALA A 55 -21.70 15.31 1.67
C ALA A 55 -21.96 15.99 0.32
N ILE A 56 -22.78 15.34 -0.53
CA ILE A 56 -23.06 15.79 -1.89
C ILE A 56 -24.51 16.27 -1.97
N ILE A 57 -24.71 17.58 -2.13
CA ILE A 57 -26.04 18.17 -2.28
C ILE A 57 -26.61 17.95 -3.70
N PRO A 58 -27.93 18.07 -3.90
CA PRO A 58 -28.53 17.93 -5.23
C PRO A 58 -27.87 18.83 -6.29
N GLY A 59 -27.46 18.24 -7.40
CA GLY A 59 -26.90 18.91 -8.56
C GLY A 59 -25.39 19.10 -8.54
N THR A 60 -24.71 18.65 -7.48
CA THR A 60 -23.25 18.70 -7.38
C THR A 60 -22.61 17.33 -7.56
N SER A 61 -21.29 17.32 -7.77
CA SER A 61 -20.49 16.11 -7.86
C SER A 61 -19.20 16.24 -7.07
N THR A 62 -18.67 15.12 -6.60
CA THR A 62 -17.30 14.99 -6.10
C THR A 62 -16.49 14.07 -6.99
N GLU A 63 -15.17 14.22 -6.98
CA GLU A 63 -14.22 13.36 -7.70
C GLU A 63 -13.17 12.82 -6.72
N ILE A 64 -12.95 11.51 -6.78
CA ILE A 64 -12.00 10.79 -5.93
C ILE A 64 -10.98 10.15 -6.88
N THR A 65 -9.70 10.35 -6.61
CA THR A 65 -8.61 9.72 -7.37
C THR A 65 -7.91 8.71 -6.49
N PHE A 66 -7.73 7.49 -6.98
CA PHE A 66 -6.98 6.45 -6.31
C PHE A 66 -6.25 5.56 -7.32
N TYR A 67 -5.31 4.76 -6.83
CA TYR A 67 -4.57 3.79 -7.62
C TYR A 67 -4.91 2.38 -7.17
N ALA A 68 -5.06 1.44 -8.10
CA ALA A 68 -5.35 0.06 -7.77
C ALA A 68 -4.89 -0.86 -8.91
N GLY A 69 -4.14 -1.91 -8.59
CA GLY A 69 -3.70 -2.90 -9.57
C GLY A 69 -4.74 -3.98 -9.83
N LYS A 70 -4.44 -4.90 -10.76
CA LYS A 70 -5.31 -6.05 -11.07
C LYS A 70 -5.67 -6.86 -9.82
N GLY A 71 -6.90 -7.40 -9.80
CA GLY A 71 -7.44 -8.17 -8.67
C GLY A 71 -8.00 -7.32 -7.52
N SER A 72 -7.95 -5.99 -7.65
CA SER A 72 -8.52 -5.07 -6.68
C SER A 72 -10.02 -4.90 -6.84
N TYR A 73 -10.70 -4.70 -5.72
CA TYR A 73 -12.14 -4.45 -5.60
C TYR A 73 -12.37 -3.10 -4.94
N LEU A 74 -13.48 -2.45 -5.26
CA LEU A 74 -13.90 -1.19 -4.68
C LEU A 74 -15.23 -1.37 -3.95
N SER A 75 -15.28 -0.93 -2.71
CA SER A 75 -16.51 -0.73 -1.92
C SER A 75 -16.68 0.74 -1.57
N PHE A 76 -17.92 1.19 -1.42
CA PHE A 76 -18.25 2.54 -0.93
C PHE A 76 -19.57 2.52 -0.17
N ALA A 77 -19.80 3.53 0.67
CA ALA A 77 -21.10 3.79 1.28
C ALA A 77 -21.36 5.29 1.47
N THR A 78 -22.62 5.73 1.31
CA THR A 78 -23.07 7.09 1.63
C THR A 78 -24.56 7.10 1.96
N LYS A 79 -24.99 7.93 2.91
CA LYS A 79 -26.39 8.00 3.35
C LYS A 79 -27.32 8.57 2.27
N PHE A 80 -28.51 7.99 2.14
CA PHE A 80 -29.66 8.67 1.54
C PHE A 80 -30.28 9.59 2.60
N VAL A 81 -30.03 10.91 2.54
CA VAL A 81 -30.29 11.80 3.70
C VAL A 81 -31.76 11.82 4.16
N LYS A 82 -32.70 11.54 3.26
CA LYS A 82 -34.15 11.51 3.55
C LYS A 82 -34.69 10.14 3.97
N SER A 83 -33.85 9.26 4.53
CA SER A 83 -34.27 8.06 5.25
C SER A 83 -33.76 8.10 6.69
N ASN A 84 -34.32 7.23 7.52
CA ASN A 84 -33.88 7.00 8.90
C ASN A 84 -32.45 6.44 8.88
N ASP A 85 -32.24 5.29 8.24
CA ASP A 85 -30.93 4.61 8.18
C ASP A 85 -30.56 4.07 6.77
N GLY A 86 -31.33 4.44 5.74
CA GLY A 86 -31.03 4.04 4.37
C GLY A 86 -29.71 4.60 3.80
N PHE A 87 -28.91 3.76 3.14
CA PHE A 87 -27.62 4.14 2.54
C PHE A 87 -27.38 3.49 1.16
N TYR A 88 -26.66 4.18 0.28
CA TYR A 88 -26.21 3.63 -0.99
C TYR A 88 -24.86 2.96 -0.85
N ALA A 89 -24.74 1.75 -1.40
CA ALA A 89 -23.48 1.03 -1.51
C ALA A 89 -23.50 0.07 -2.72
N PHE A 90 -22.35 -0.51 -3.06
CA PHE A 90 -22.32 -1.73 -3.86
C PHE A 90 -22.84 -2.93 -3.03
N GLU A 91 -22.78 -4.14 -3.59
CA GLU A 91 -22.89 -5.36 -2.78
C GLU A 91 -21.75 -5.41 -1.74
N ALA A 92 -21.93 -6.19 -0.66
CA ALA A 92 -21.00 -6.26 0.46
C ALA A 92 -19.53 -6.50 0.05
N GLY A 93 -19.31 -7.34 -0.97
CA GLY A 93 -17.99 -7.63 -1.52
C GLY A 93 -17.45 -6.62 -2.55
N GLY A 94 -18.13 -5.48 -2.74
CA GLY A 94 -17.76 -4.45 -3.69
C GLY A 94 -17.88 -4.87 -5.16
N ILE A 95 -17.18 -4.14 -6.02
CA ILE A 95 -17.06 -4.44 -7.46
C ILE A 95 -15.59 -4.65 -7.83
N SER A 96 -15.32 -5.55 -8.79
CA SER A 96 -13.97 -5.65 -9.34
C SER A 96 -13.63 -4.42 -10.17
N LEU A 97 -12.41 -3.89 -9.99
CA LEU A 97 -11.90 -2.74 -10.74
C LEU A 97 -11.37 -3.13 -12.14
N TYR A 98 -11.29 -4.43 -12.42
CA TYR A 98 -10.82 -4.97 -13.69
C TYR A 98 -11.81 -6.01 -14.22
N ASP A 99 -11.99 -6.07 -15.54
CA ASP A 99 -12.84 -7.07 -16.18
C ASP A 99 -12.13 -8.43 -16.34
N GLU A 100 -12.85 -9.43 -16.86
CA GLU A 100 -12.32 -10.79 -17.10
C GLU A 100 -11.12 -10.85 -18.06
N ASN A 101 -10.84 -9.77 -18.80
CA ASN A 101 -9.69 -9.64 -19.70
C ASN A 101 -8.61 -8.71 -19.13
N ASP A 102 -8.61 -8.48 -17.81
CA ASP A 102 -7.70 -7.59 -17.10
C ASP A 102 -7.72 -6.13 -17.57
N LYS A 103 -8.84 -5.67 -18.16
CA LYS A 103 -8.98 -4.26 -18.52
C LYS A 103 -9.64 -3.49 -17.38
N PRO A 104 -9.11 -2.33 -16.97
CA PRO A 104 -9.75 -1.53 -15.92
C PRO A 104 -11.17 -1.11 -16.36
N ILE A 105 -12.11 -1.14 -15.42
CA ILE A 105 -13.48 -0.71 -15.67
C ILE A 105 -13.53 0.78 -16.05
N PHE A 106 -14.55 1.15 -16.83
CA PHE A 106 -14.72 2.51 -17.34
C PHE A 106 -16.19 2.80 -17.64
N GLY A 107 -16.63 4.02 -17.37
CA GLY A 107 -17.96 4.52 -17.71
C GLY A 107 -18.91 4.51 -16.51
N ASN A 108 -20.21 4.53 -16.81
CA ASN A 108 -21.27 4.56 -15.80
C ASN A 108 -21.46 3.17 -15.19
N ILE A 109 -21.37 3.07 -13.87
CA ILE A 109 -21.54 1.84 -13.08
C ILE A 109 -22.65 1.98 -12.01
N THR A 110 -23.56 2.93 -12.20
CA THR A 110 -24.68 3.19 -11.29
C THR A 110 -25.58 1.97 -11.12
N ASP A 111 -25.66 1.09 -12.13
CA ASP A 111 -26.42 -0.17 -12.07
C ASP A 111 -25.90 -1.18 -11.04
N LYS A 112 -24.71 -0.93 -10.46
CA LYS A 112 -24.13 -1.75 -9.38
C LYS A 112 -24.53 -1.27 -7.99
N ILE A 113 -25.14 -0.10 -7.89
CA ILE A 113 -25.48 0.51 -6.60
C ILE A 113 -26.84 0.00 -6.16
N THR A 114 -26.93 -0.34 -4.88
CA THR A 114 -28.16 -0.72 -4.19
C THR A 114 -28.42 0.26 -3.05
N LEU A 115 -29.69 0.56 -2.81
CA LEU A 115 -30.13 1.22 -1.59
C LEU A 115 -30.37 0.14 -0.51
N TRP A 116 -29.61 0.26 0.56
CA TRP A 116 -29.60 -0.64 1.70
C TRP A 116 -30.29 0.00 2.89
N ASP A 117 -30.80 -0.86 3.76
CA ASP A 117 -31.31 -0.58 5.10
C ASP A 117 -30.24 -1.05 6.10
N ALA A 118 -29.83 -0.20 7.04
CA ALA A 118 -28.81 -0.57 8.02
C ALA A 118 -29.39 -1.46 9.13
N GLY A 119 -30.70 -1.44 9.33
CA GLY A 119 -31.42 -2.19 10.34
C GLY A 119 -31.24 -1.62 11.74
N THR A 120 -30.98 -0.31 11.87
CA THR A 120 -30.71 0.36 13.15
C THR A 120 -31.83 1.30 13.58
N GLU A 121 -32.65 1.79 12.66
CA GLU A 121 -33.85 2.59 12.96
C GLU A 121 -35.09 2.10 12.19
N ILE A 122 -36.26 2.20 12.81
CA ILE A 122 -37.53 1.87 12.18
C ILE A 122 -37.78 2.88 11.05
N ASN A 123 -37.87 2.36 9.82
CA ASN A 123 -38.13 3.18 8.63
C ASN A 123 -39.45 3.95 8.70
N GLU A 124 -39.38 5.22 8.31
CA GLU A 124 -40.52 6.11 8.05
C GLU A 124 -40.58 6.50 6.57
N ALA A 125 -41.69 7.11 6.14
CA ALA A 125 -41.83 7.57 4.76
C ALA A 125 -40.72 8.57 4.39
N PRO A 126 -40.01 8.38 3.26
CA PRO A 126 -38.79 9.14 2.98
C PRO A 126 -39.08 10.63 2.77
N GLY A 127 -38.43 11.48 3.57
CA GLY A 127 -38.60 12.93 3.58
C GLY A 127 -39.81 13.44 4.36
N GLU A 128 -40.56 12.56 5.04
CA GLU A 128 -41.73 12.91 5.85
C GLU A 128 -41.61 12.47 7.31
N GLY A 129 -40.69 11.56 7.64
CA GLY A 129 -40.48 11.01 8.98
C GLY A 129 -39.92 12.03 9.96
N GLU A 130 -40.41 11.99 11.21
CA GLU A 130 -39.96 12.91 12.26
C GLU A 130 -38.63 12.48 12.89
N GLY A 131 -38.28 11.19 12.78
CA GLY A 131 -37.01 10.61 13.22
C GLY A 131 -35.89 10.66 12.18
N GLN A 132 -36.17 11.18 10.98
CA GLN A 132 -35.17 11.34 9.92
C GLN A 132 -34.27 12.56 10.17
N PRO A 133 -33.08 12.65 9.54
CA PRO A 133 -32.23 13.83 9.65
C PRO A 133 -32.97 15.13 9.33
N GLY A 134 -33.00 16.04 10.31
CA GLY A 134 -33.69 17.32 10.22
C GLY A 134 -35.17 17.28 10.61
N GLY A 135 -35.68 16.14 11.04
CA GLY A 135 -36.98 15.96 11.71
C GLY A 135 -36.98 16.50 13.14
N SER A 136 -38.12 16.39 13.82
CA SER A 136 -38.30 16.94 15.17
C SER A 136 -38.01 15.96 16.31
N GLU A 137 -37.76 14.69 16.00
CA GLU A 137 -37.52 13.61 16.96
C GLU A 137 -36.24 12.82 16.58
N GLU A 138 -35.75 12.00 17.52
CA GLU A 138 -34.73 10.98 17.23
C GLU A 138 -35.45 9.75 16.64
N GLY A 139 -34.79 9.00 15.75
CA GLY A 139 -35.38 7.79 15.17
C GLY A 139 -35.65 6.70 16.20
N GLU A 140 -36.69 5.89 15.96
CA GLU A 140 -36.98 4.76 16.82
C GLU A 140 -36.01 3.61 16.52
N THR A 141 -35.13 3.28 17.46
CA THR A 141 -34.12 2.21 17.29
C THR A 141 -34.73 0.83 17.03
N GLU A 142 -34.09 0.07 16.15
CA GLU A 142 -34.24 -1.38 16.00
C GLU A 142 -32.87 -2.08 15.91
N GLU A 143 -32.86 -3.42 15.98
CA GLU A 143 -31.62 -4.22 15.94
C GLU A 143 -31.75 -5.34 14.90
N ASN A 144 -31.94 -4.94 13.65
CA ASN A 144 -32.00 -5.83 12.50
C ASN A 144 -30.64 -5.97 11.82
N ASN A 145 -30.59 -6.82 10.80
CA ASN A 145 -29.41 -6.97 9.97
C ASN A 145 -29.51 -6.03 8.75
N VAL A 146 -28.37 -5.66 8.20
CA VAL A 146 -28.26 -4.94 6.94
C VAL A 146 -28.92 -5.74 5.82
N THR A 147 -29.89 -5.12 5.14
CA THR A 147 -30.63 -5.75 4.05
C THR A 147 -30.87 -4.77 2.91
N LYS A 148 -31.26 -5.29 1.73
CA LYS A 148 -31.72 -4.41 0.65
C LYS A 148 -33.01 -3.74 1.08
N LEU A 149 -33.09 -2.43 0.94
CA LEU A 149 -34.23 -1.65 1.41
C LEU A 149 -35.53 -2.14 0.74
N ASN A 150 -36.49 -2.56 1.57
CA ASN A 150 -37.78 -3.10 1.14
C ASN A 150 -38.82 -2.98 2.27
N ASP A 151 -39.05 -1.74 2.70
CA ASP A 151 -39.92 -1.37 3.82
C ASP A 151 -41.39 -1.10 3.42
N GLY A 152 -41.67 -1.06 2.11
CA GLY A 152 -43.00 -0.76 1.55
C GLY A 152 -43.27 0.71 1.26
N PHE A 153 -42.34 1.63 1.54
CA PHE A 153 -42.39 3.02 1.09
C PHE A 153 -41.90 3.17 -0.35
N SER A 154 -42.13 4.35 -0.92
CA SER A 154 -41.71 4.67 -2.30
C SER A 154 -40.47 5.55 -2.27
N TYR A 155 -39.37 5.03 -2.80
CA TYR A 155 -38.12 5.75 -3.00
C TYR A 155 -37.97 6.09 -4.49
N PRO A 156 -37.21 7.15 -4.84
CA PRO A 156 -36.74 7.32 -6.21
C PRO A 156 -35.89 6.12 -6.64
N GLU A 157 -35.82 5.87 -7.94
CA GLU A 157 -34.88 4.88 -8.46
C GLU A 157 -33.43 5.33 -8.17
N VAL A 158 -32.52 4.39 -7.96
CA VAL A 158 -31.11 4.68 -7.65
C VAL A 158 -30.51 5.62 -8.71
N GLU A 159 -30.79 5.35 -9.98
CA GLU A 159 -30.32 6.16 -11.12
C GLU A 159 -30.97 7.55 -11.20
N GLU A 160 -32.01 7.86 -10.43
CA GLU A 160 -32.56 9.22 -10.33
C GLU A 160 -31.86 10.05 -9.24
N VAL A 161 -31.14 9.41 -8.32
CA VAL A 161 -30.52 10.06 -7.15
C VAL A 161 -29.02 10.16 -7.29
N ILE A 162 -28.34 9.03 -7.52
CA ILE A 162 -26.88 8.93 -7.55
C ILE A 162 -26.44 8.48 -8.94
N LYS A 163 -25.36 9.09 -9.44
CA LYS A 163 -24.67 8.65 -10.64
C LYS A 163 -23.20 8.43 -10.33
N PHE A 164 -22.71 7.27 -10.72
CA PHE A 164 -21.35 6.81 -10.45
C PHE A 164 -20.63 6.56 -11.77
N GLU A 165 -19.61 7.36 -12.05
CA GLU A 165 -18.84 7.30 -13.30
C GLU A 165 -17.36 7.07 -12.99
N VAL A 166 -16.76 6.10 -13.67
CA VAL A 166 -15.34 5.77 -13.53
C VAL A 166 -14.59 6.17 -14.79
N LEU A 167 -13.55 6.98 -14.63
CA LEU A 167 -12.49 7.13 -15.61
C LEU A 167 -11.29 6.31 -15.14
N SER A 168 -10.60 5.65 -16.07
CA SER A 168 -9.42 4.85 -15.76
C SER A 168 -8.28 5.16 -16.72
N ASP A 169 -7.06 5.15 -16.18
CA ASP A 169 -5.81 5.23 -16.92
C ASP A 169 -5.07 3.91 -16.69
N SER A 170 -5.12 3.03 -17.68
CA SER A 170 -4.52 1.70 -17.61
C SER A 170 -2.99 1.72 -17.57
N ILE A 171 -2.35 2.84 -17.92
CA ILE A 171 -0.88 2.97 -17.87
C ILE A 171 -0.43 3.27 -16.45
N LYS A 172 -1.18 4.10 -15.71
CA LYS A 172 -0.87 4.50 -14.34
C LYS A 172 -1.60 3.67 -13.26
N ASN A 173 -2.45 2.73 -13.65
CA ASN A 173 -3.41 2.05 -12.74
C ASN A 173 -4.25 3.04 -11.92
N ARG A 174 -4.58 4.18 -12.52
CA ARG A 174 -5.29 5.27 -11.86
C ARG A 174 -6.77 5.22 -12.18
N PHE A 175 -7.59 5.36 -11.15
CA PHE A 175 -9.04 5.49 -11.25
C PHE A 175 -9.45 6.88 -10.76
N VAL A 176 -10.36 7.51 -11.50
CA VAL A 176 -11.07 8.70 -11.05
C VAL A 176 -12.55 8.33 -10.97
N LEU A 177 -13.04 8.30 -9.75
CA LEU A 177 -14.43 8.09 -9.45
C LEU A 177 -15.14 9.44 -9.34
N ARG A 178 -16.12 9.67 -10.20
CA ARG A 178 -17.04 10.80 -10.10
C ARG A 178 -18.39 10.34 -9.56
N ILE A 179 -18.78 10.90 -8.42
CA ILE A 179 -20.08 10.69 -7.79
C ILE A 179 -20.91 11.96 -7.96
N THR A 180 -22.07 11.85 -8.61
CA THR A 180 -22.98 12.98 -8.83
C THR A 180 -24.30 12.72 -8.11
N ASN A 181 -24.74 13.68 -7.30
CA ASN A 181 -26.12 13.70 -6.82
C ASN A 181 -26.98 14.38 -7.88
N GLN A 182 -27.86 13.62 -8.52
CA GLN A 182 -28.77 14.08 -9.56
C GLN A 182 -30.25 14.10 -9.13
N SER A 183 -30.51 13.95 -7.82
CA SER A 183 -31.85 13.92 -7.24
C SER A 183 -32.69 15.18 -7.46
N GLN A 184 -32.11 16.30 -7.91
CA GLN A 184 -32.89 17.48 -8.30
C GLN A 184 -33.87 17.21 -9.45
N PHE A 185 -33.72 16.10 -10.16
CA PHE A 185 -34.62 15.65 -11.22
C PHE A 185 -35.59 14.55 -10.79
N SER A 186 -35.45 13.99 -9.58
CA SER A 186 -36.33 12.94 -9.08
C SER A 186 -37.60 13.52 -8.45
N ASN A 187 -38.55 12.65 -8.12
CA ASN A 187 -39.74 13.00 -7.33
C ASN A 187 -39.42 13.37 -5.87
N LEU A 188 -38.23 13.04 -5.37
CA LEU A 188 -37.75 13.36 -4.03
C LEU A 188 -36.29 13.79 -4.06
N SER A 189 -36.08 15.11 -4.17
CA SER A 189 -34.75 15.72 -4.04
C SER A 189 -34.20 15.49 -2.62
N THR A 190 -32.98 14.95 -2.54
CA THR A 190 -32.31 14.54 -1.29
C THR A 190 -30.80 14.78 -1.34
N GLY A 191 -30.17 15.04 -0.20
CA GLY A 191 -28.71 14.98 -0.10
C GLY A 191 -28.19 13.54 -0.15
N LEU A 192 -26.91 13.41 -0.48
CA LEU A 192 -26.08 12.28 -0.08
C LEU A 192 -25.26 12.73 1.13
N GLY A 193 -25.20 11.91 2.19
CA GLY A 193 -24.37 12.20 3.37
C GLY A 193 -22.87 12.19 3.03
N GLN A 194 -22.01 12.35 4.03
CA GLN A 194 -20.61 11.98 3.84
C GLN A 194 -20.54 10.50 3.44
N GLY A 195 -19.44 10.11 2.81
CA GLY A 195 -19.26 8.72 2.42
C GLY A 195 -17.84 8.26 2.56
N VAL A 196 -17.69 6.94 2.51
CA VAL A 196 -16.40 6.25 2.55
C VAL A 196 -16.22 5.43 1.28
N TRP A 197 -14.96 5.13 0.97
CA TRP A 197 -14.59 4.16 -0.05
C TRP A 197 -13.35 3.39 0.41
N VAL A 198 -13.20 2.17 -0.10
CA VAL A 198 -12.08 1.29 0.22
C VAL A 198 -11.76 0.39 -0.96
N VAL A 199 -10.47 0.28 -1.25
CA VAL A 199 -9.89 -0.67 -2.18
C VAL A 199 -9.40 -1.87 -1.41
N HIS A 200 -9.87 -3.04 -1.79
CA HIS A 200 -9.63 -4.30 -1.08
C HIS A 200 -9.47 -5.46 -2.07
N LYS A 201 -9.29 -6.68 -1.55
CA LYS A 201 -9.14 -7.91 -2.34
C LYS A 201 -10.46 -8.66 -2.45
N GLU A 202 -10.50 -9.59 -3.38
CA GLU A 202 -11.63 -10.51 -3.55
C GLU A 202 -11.99 -11.24 -2.25
N GLY A 203 -13.28 -11.34 -1.95
CA GLY A 203 -13.80 -12.07 -0.79
C GLY A 203 -13.79 -11.29 0.53
N GLN A 204 -13.38 -10.03 0.52
CA GLN A 204 -13.51 -9.13 1.67
C GLN A 204 -14.82 -8.33 1.60
N GLU A 205 -15.40 -8.03 2.76
CA GLU A 205 -16.64 -7.27 2.93
C GLU A 205 -16.39 -6.10 3.92
N PRO A 206 -15.67 -5.04 3.51
CA PRO A 206 -15.01 -4.12 4.43
C PRO A 206 -15.95 -3.11 5.11
N ILE A 207 -17.13 -2.84 4.53
CA ILE A 207 -18.08 -1.85 5.04
C ILE A 207 -19.20 -2.51 5.84
N PHE A 208 -19.75 -3.61 5.31
CA PHE A 208 -20.81 -4.38 5.92
C PHE A 208 -20.79 -5.80 5.38
N SER A 209 -21.31 -6.74 6.17
CA SER A 209 -21.59 -8.09 5.68
C SER A 209 -23.06 -8.22 5.30
N ALA A 210 -23.34 -8.95 4.22
CA ALA A 210 -24.72 -9.21 3.84
C ALA A 210 -25.41 -10.04 4.93
N GLU A 211 -26.58 -9.58 5.41
CA GLU A 211 -27.31 -10.19 6.53
C GLU A 211 -26.54 -10.16 7.88
N GLY A 212 -25.52 -9.30 8.03
CA GLY A 212 -24.90 -8.98 9.32
C GLY A 212 -25.49 -7.71 9.94
N GLN A 213 -25.15 -7.42 11.19
CA GLN A 213 -25.53 -6.13 11.81
C GLN A 213 -24.64 -4.99 11.30
N ALA A 214 -25.11 -3.75 11.39
CA ALA A 214 -24.27 -2.59 11.15
C ALA A 214 -23.16 -2.55 12.21
N GLU A 215 -21.91 -2.43 11.76
CA GLU A 215 -20.73 -2.44 12.64
C GLU A 215 -19.75 -1.32 12.21
N ASN A 216 -18.70 -1.12 13.00
CA ASN A 216 -17.56 -0.28 12.66
C ASN A 216 -17.93 1.15 12.20
N GLY A 217 -19.01 1.72 12.72
CA GLY A 217 -19.47 3.08 12.40
C GLY A 217 -20.46 3.17 11.23
N LEU A 218 -20.89 2.06 10.63
CA LEU A 218 -21.92 2.08 9.59
C LEU A 218 -23.25 2.65 10.09
N GLU A 219 -23.67 2.32 11.31
CA GLU A 219 -24.89 2.88 11.95
C GLU A 219 -24.86 4.41 11.92
N LEU A 220 -23.76 5.02 12.39
CA LEU A 220 -23.64 6.48 12.41
C LEU A 220 -23.67 7.10 11.01
N LEU A 221 -23.05 6.45 10.03
CA LEU A 221 -23.12 6.87 8.63
C LEU A 221 -24.55 6.78 8.11
N ALA A 222 -25.20 5.64 8.32
CA ALA A 222 -26.54 5.33 7.86
C ALA A 222 -27.59 6.26 8.47
N GLU A 223 -27.49 6.59 9.76
CA GLU A 223 -28.47 7.40 10.50
C GLU A 223 -28.27 8.90 10.31
N SER A 224 -27.03 9.38 10.43
CA SER A 224 -26.74 10.82 10.49
C SER A 224 -26.02 11.36 9.26
N GLY A 225 -25.44 10.48 8.44
CA GLY A 225 -24.61 10.84 7.30
C GLY A 225 -23.18 11.23 7.69
N SER A 226 -22.75 10.91 8.92
CA SER A 226 -21.37 11.11 9.37
C SER A 226 -20.52 9.87 9.10
N SER A 227 -19.45 10.02 8.34
CA SER A 227 -18.54 8.91 8.01
C SER A 227 -17.41 8.71 9.03
N ASP A 228 -17.21 9.62 9.97
CA ASP A 228 -16.00 9.71 10.81
C ASP A 228 -15.57 8.36 11.40
N SER A 229 -16.47 7.63 12.07
CA SER A 229 -16.12 6.37 12.73
C SER A 229 -15.76 5.26 11.73
N LEU A 230 -16.48 5.18 10.62
CA LEU A 230 -16.23 4.19 9.58
C LEU A 230 -14.97 4.53 8.77
N ALA A 231 -14.73 5.81 8.51
CA ALA A 231 -13.52 6.29 7.86
C ALA A 231 -12.28 5.96 8.72
N THR A 232 -12.32 6.25 10.03
CA THR A 232 -11.24 5.88 10.96
C THR A 232 -10.99 4.37 10.97
N TYR A 233 -12.06 3.55 11.07
CA TYR A 233 -11.90 2.09 11.02
C TYR A 233 -11.21 1.63 9.72
N LEU A 234 -11.65 2.15 8.56
CA LEU A 234 -11.07 1.76 7.28
C LEU A 234 -9.61 2.23 7.14
N GLU A 235 -9.29 3.43 7.62
CA GLU A 235 -7.92 3.99 7.62
C GLU A 235 -6.98 3.16 8.50
N GLU A 236 -7.39 2.85 9.73
CA GLU A 236 -6.60 2.00 10.66
C GLU A 236 -6.37 0.58 10.12
N ASN A 237 -7.24 0.10 9.22
CA ASN A 237 -7.12 -1.21 8.59
C ASN A 237 -6.54 -1.14 7.16
N SER A 238 -6.12 0.03 6.68
CA SER A 238 -5.47 0.23 5.38
C SER A 238 -4.07 0.86 5.46
N PRO A 239 -3.20 0.56 6.46
CA PRO A 239 -1.85 1.11 6.47
C PRO A 239 -1.07 0.69 5.23
N PHE A 240 -0.18 1.56 4.76
CA PHE A 240 0.73 1.22 3.68
C PHE A 240 1.69 0.11 4.14
N TYR A 241 1.72 -0.97 3.39
CA TYR A 241 2.66 -2.07 3.60
C TYR A 241 3.59 -2.25 2.40
N SER A 242 4.90 -2.38 2.69
CA SER A 242 5.85 -2.93 1.74
C SER A 242 6.93 -3.75 2.46
N PRO A 243 7.23 -4.98 2.02
CA PRO A 243 8.48 -5.60 2.41
C PRO A 243 9.68 -4.85 1.81
N PHE A 244 10.86 -5.08 2.39
CA PHE A 244 12.14 -4.73 1.74
C PHE A 244 12.83 -6.00 1.25
N SER A 245 13.45 -5.94 0.07
CA SER A 245 14.17 -7.09 -0.46
C SER A 245 15.42 -7.44 0.39
N PRO A 246 16.07 -8.58 0.13
CA PRO A 246 17.51 -8.68 0.31
C PRO A 246 18.26 -7.52 -0.34
N GLY A 247 19.45 -7.20 0.16
CA GLY A 247 20.22 -6.09 -0.36
C GLY A 247 21.72 -6.25 -0.17
N ILE A 248 22.46 -5.19 -0.48
CA ILE A 248 23.92 -5.14 -0.40
C ILE A 248 24.36 -4.04 0.57
N TRP A 249 25.42 -4.29 1.34
CA TRP A 249 26.18 -3.25 2.05
C TRP A 249 27.62 -3.21 1.54
N VAL A 250 28.25 -2.04 1.59
CA VAL A 250 29.61 -1.79 1.10
C VAL A 250 30.33 -0.83 2.05
N LEU A 251 31.53 -1.23 2.50
CA LEU A 251 32.53 -0.35 3.10
C LEU A 251 33.55 0.04 2.04
N HIS A 252 33.71 1.33 1.81
CA HIS A 252 34.57 1.85 0.75
C HIS A 252 35.31 3.13 1.16
N THR A 253 36.34 3.47 0.39
CA THR A 253 37.01 4.77 0.49
C THR A 253 36.12 5.89 -0.08
N GLY A 254 36.28 7.12 0.41
CA GLY A 254 35.41 8.25 0.05
C GLY A 254 35.55 8.82 -1.36
N GLU A 255 36.36 8.20 -2.23
CA GLU A 255 36.59 8.67 -3.61
C GLU A 255 35.80 7.86 -4.64
N ILE A 256 34.99 6.88 -4.21
CA ILE A 256 34.23 6.02 -5.11
C ILE A 256 32.73 6.04 -4.80
N GLU A 257 31.96 5.74 -5.83
CA GLU A 257 30.52 5.56 -5.79
C GLU A 257 30.23 4.07 -6.08
N PRO A 258 30.17 3.19 -5.07
CA PRO A 258 30.27 1.76 -5.32
C PRO A 258 29.00 1.19 -6.00
N ILE A 259 27.82 1.68 -5.64
CA ILE A 259 26.52 1.12 -6.06
C ILE A 259 25.99 1.80 -7.32
N PHE A 260 25.86 3.12 -7.29
CA PHE A 260 25.28 3.92 -8.38
C PHE A 260 25.90 5.31 -8.40
N THR A 261 25.67 6.04 -9.48
CA THR A 261 26.06 7.44 -9.65
C THR A 261 24.80 8.24 -9.94
N GLU A 262 24.50 9.23 -9.11
CA GLU A 262 23.33 10.09 -9.26
C GLU A 262 23.43 10.88 -10.57
N ASN A 263 22.30 11.09 -11.24
CA ASN A 263 22.23 11.74 -12.55
C ASN A 263 23.00 10.99 -13.67
N ALA A 264 23.38 9.73 -13.46
CA ALA A 264 23.93 8.87 -14.50
C ALA A 264 23.05 7.64 -14.75
N ILE A 265 23.11 7.10 -15.97
CA ILE A 265 22.48 5.82 -16.31
C ILE A 265 23.12 4.72 -15.47
N ASP A 266 22.32 3.72 -15.05
CA ASP A 266 22.85 2.53 -14.40
C ASP A 266 24.02 1.91 -15.19
N ARG A 267 25.02 1.41 -14.47
CA ARG A 267 26.25 0.87 -15.08
C ARG A 267 26.06 -0.52 -15.69
N GLY A 268 24.89 -1.13 -15.53
CA GLY A 268 24.65 -2.53 -15.84
C GLY A 268 25.42 -3.47 -14.91
N GLU A 269 25.79 -2.98 -13.71
CA GLU A 269 26.55 -3.72 -12.70
C GLU A 269 25.65 -4.49 -11.73
N GLY A 270 24.32 -4.48 -11.95
CA GLY A 270 23.34 -5.26 -11.19
C GLY A 270 22.37 -4.45 -10.34
N LEU A 271 22.40 -3.11 -10.37
CA LEU A 271 21.47 -2.27 -9.62
C LEU A 271 20.02 -2.48 -10.05
N VAL A 272 19.76 -2.54 -11.36
CA VAL A 272 18.41 -2.76 -11.91
C VAL A 272 17.82 -4.08 -11.40
N LEU A 273 18.60 -5.15 -11.43
CA LEU A 273 18.15 -6.45 -10.91
C LEU A 273 17.82 -6.39 -9.40
N LEU A 274 18.58 -5.63 -8.63
CA LEU A 274 18.25 -5.37 -7.22
C LEU A 274 16.98 -4.53 -7.10
N ALA A 275 16.85 -3.44 -7.86
CA ALA A 275 15.76 -2.48 -7.73
C ALA A 275 14.42 -3.00 -8.26
N GLU A 276 14.41 -3.93 -9.22
CA GLU A 276 13.19 -4.50 -9.81
C GLU A 276 12.81 -5.86 -9.23
N GLU A 277 13.79 -6.69 -8.91
CA GLU A 277 13.53 -8.08 -8.48
C GLU A 277 13.95 -8.35 -7.03
N GLY A 278 14.65 -7.40 -6.40
CA GLY A 278 15.19 -7.59 -5.06
C GLY A 278 16.38 -8.55 -5.00
N ASP A 279 17.06 -8.82 -6.13
CA ASP A 279 18.22 -9.71 -6.20
C ASP A 279 19.56 -8.92 -6.23
N PRO A 280 20.32 -8.90 -5.11
CA PRO A 280 21.60 -8.19 -5.03
C PRO A 280 22.79 -8.97 -5.63
N THR A 281 22.59 -10.17 -6.17
CA THR A 281 23.70 -11.09 -6.51
C THR A 281 24.64 -10.53 -7.56
N ALA A 282 24.10 -9.98 -8.66
CA ALA A 282 24.91 -9.40 -9.73
C ALA A 282 25.71 -8.18 -9.23
N LEU A 283 25.08 -7.35 -8.41
CA LEU A 283 25.69 -6.18 -7.79
C LEU A 283 26.78 -6.57 -6.78
N ALA A 284 26.59 -7.62 -6.00
CA ALA A 284 27.63 -8.14 -5.13
C ALA A 284 28.86 -8.61 -5.92
N ALA A 285 28.63 -9.32 -7.03
CA ALA A 285 29.71 -9.82 -7.89
C ALA A 285 30.52 -8.69 -8.54
N SER A 286 29.90 -7.56 -8.88
CA SER A 286 30.60 -6.42 -9.51
C SER A 286 31.53 -5.66 -8.54
N LEU A 287 31.34 -5.83 -7.22
CA LEU A 287 32.19 -5.24 -6.19
C LEU A 287 33.46 -6.06 -5.89
N GLU A 288 33.52 -7.31 -6.35
CA GLU A 288 34.66 -8.19 -6.08
C GLU A 288 35.94 -7.65 -6.74
N GLY A 289 36.92 -7.28 -5.91
CA GLY A 289 38.19 -6.73 -6.37
C GLY A 289 38.11 -5.33 -6.97
N LYS A 290 36.98 -4.61 -6.79
CA LYS A 290 36.82 -3.24 -7.26
C LYS A 290 37.68 -2.29 -6.42
N ASP A 291 38.48 -1.47 -7.09
CA ASP A 291 39.36 -0.50 -6.42
C ASP A 291 38.55 0.43 -5.50
N GLY A 292 39.03 0.61 -4.27
CA GLY A 292 38.37 1.42 -3.24
C GLY A 292 37.30 0.71 -2.41
N VAL A 293 36.85 -0.49 -2.80
CA VAL A 293 35.99 -1.35 -1.97
C VAL A 293 36.86 -2.10 -0.95
N VAL A 294 36.54 -1.95 0.33
CA VAL A 294 37.27 -2.59 1.44
C VAL A 294 36.57 -3.87 1.91
N ALA A 295 35.25 -3.81 2.04
CA ALA A 295 34.42 -4.97 2.36
C ALA A 295 33.01 -4.77 1.80
N TYR A 296 32.32 -5.85 1.52
CA TYR A 296 30.93 -5.82 1.09
C TYR A 296 30.26 -7.14 1.48
N GLY A 297 28.94 -7.17 1.43
CA GLY A 297 28.18 -8.40 1.64
C GLY A 297 26.70 -8.24 1.35
N ILE A 298 26.05 -9.38 1.10
CA ILE A 298 24.61 -9.45 0.96
C ILE A 298 23.99 -9.59 2.35
N PHE A 299 22.96 -8.80 2.64
CA PHE A 299 22.04 -9.05 3.75
C PHE A 299 20.73 -9.60 3.18
N ASN A 300 20.28 -10.74 3.70
CA ASN A 300 19.10 -11.42 3.17
C ASN A 300 18.34 -12.26 4.21
N THR A 301 18.81 -12.31 5.45
CA THR A 301 18.22 -13.18 6.48
C THR A 301 17.78 -12.30 7.65
N PRO A 302 16.46 -12.11 7.86
CA PRO A 302 15.97 -11.37 9.02
C PRO A 302 16.40 -12.02 10.34
N GLU A 303 16.68 -11.21 11.37
CA GLU A 303 17.31 -11.59 12.64
C GLU A 303 16.60 -12.75 13.35
N ASP A 304 15.26 -12.77 13.32
CA ASP A 304 14.44 -13.79 13.97
C ASP A 304 14.17 -15.02 13.10
N THR A 305 14.94 -15.20 12.01
CA THR A 305 14.76 -16.27 11.03
C THR A 305 16.07 -17.00 10.73
N ASN A 306 15.96 -18.17 10.08
CA ASN A 306 17.13 -18.96 9.63
C ASN A 306 17.15 -19.16 8.11
N THR A 307 16.35 -18.39 7.37
CA THR A 307 16.14 -18.54 5.93
C THR A 307 16.23 -17.20 5.27
N ALA A 308 16.91 -17.15 4.13
CA ALA A 308 16.91 -15.95 3.31
C ALA A 308 15.48 -15.60 2.88
N GLY A 309 15.15 -14.31 2.86
CA GLY A 309 13.84 -13.81 2.53
C GLY A 309 13.78 -12.29 2.60
N VAL A 310 12.61 -11.74 2.30
CA VAL A 310 12.34 -10.31 2.45
C VAL A 310 12.27 -9.90 3.92
N LEU A 311 12.44 -8.61 4.18
CA LEU A 311 12.20 -7.97 5.46
C LEU A 311 10.71 -7.62 5.58
N SER A 312 9.94 -8.46 6.27
CA SER A 312 8.52 -8.22 6.55
C SER A 312 8.31 -7.25 7.71
N GLU A 313 7.04 -6.95 8.03
CA GLU A 313 6.61 -6.04 9.11
C GLU A 313 7.38 -6.28 10.42
N GLY A 314 7.94 -5.21 10.99
CA GLY A 314 8.67 -5.20 12.25
C GLY A 314 9.98 -6.01 12.27
N GLN A 315 10.35 -6.66 11.18
CA GLN A 315 11.57 -7.46 11.12
C GLN A 315 12.81 -6.60 10.91
N ARG A 316 13.97 -7.16 11.30
CA ARG A 316 15.28 -6.52 11.17
C ARG A 316 16.28 -7.35 10.40
N TYR A 317 17.07 -6.73 9.52
CA TYR A 317 18.38 -7.26 9.17
C TYR A 317 19.40 -6.69 10.15
N VAL A 318 20.25 -7.56 10.70
CA VAL A 318 21.34 -7.17 11.60
C VAL A 318 22.66 -7.63 11.01
N ILE A 319 23.43 -6.67 10.50
CA ILE A 319 24.66 -6.93 9.74
C ILE A 319 25.87 -6.55 10.60
N PRO A 320 26.75 -7.49 10.98
CA PRO A 320 28.00 -7.15 11.63
C PRO A 320 28.92 -6.44 10.64
N ILE A 321 29.40 -5.25 10.99
CA ILE A 321 30.33 -4.47 10.17
C ILE A 321 31.57 -4.12 10.97
N THR A 322 32.76 -4.14 10.39
CA THR A 322 34.00 -3.70 11.07
C THR A 322 34.36 -2.32 10.54
N PRO A 323 33.96 -1.22 11.22
CA PRO A 323 34.24 0.12 10.73
C PRO A 323 35.72 0.46 10.88
N GLU A 324 36.29 1.10 9.88
CA GLU A 324 37.63 1.69 9.93
C GLU A 324 37.57 3.20 9.65
N LYS A 325 38.58 3.92 10.14
CA LYS A 325 38.67 5.37 9.94
C LYS A 325 38.71 5.69 8.44
N ASP A 326 38.07 6.79 8.06
CA ASP A 326 38.00 7.30 6.68
C ASP A 326 37.22 6.41 5.69
N LEU A 327 36.50 5.38 6.17
CA LEU A 327 35.57 4.61 5.36
C LEU A 327 34.15 5.17 5.37
N PHE A 328 33.46 4.89 4.26
CA PHE A 328 32.06 5.21 4.01
C PHE A 328 31.27 3.91 3.92
N LEU A 329 30.04 3.95 4.45
CA LEU A 329 29.06 2.89 4.36
C LEU A 329 28.04 3.24 3.29
N SER A 330 27.93 2.39 2.28
CA SER A 330 26.84 2.40 1.31
C SER A 330 25.99 1.15 1.49
N PHE A 331 24.71 1.24 1.17
CA PHE A 331 23.83 0.08 1.06
C PHE A 331 22.73 0.33 0.02
N ALA A 332 22.08 -0.73 -0.45
CA ALA A 332 20.87 -0.63 -1.25
C ALA A 332 19.93 -1.80 -0.95
N THR A 333 18.62 -1.52 -0.91
CA THR A 333 17.54 -2.50 -0.78
C THR A 333 16.31 -2.00 -1.51
N MET A 334 15.59 -2.89 -2.22
CA MET A 334 14.37 -2.54 -2.93
C MET A 334 13.22 -2.27 -1.96
N LEU A 335 12.40 -1.27 -2.27
CA LEU A 335 11.03 -1.16 -1.75
C LEU A 335 10.14 -2.08 -2.60
N VAL A 336 9.80 -3.26 -2.10
CA VAL A 336 9.24 -4.35 -2.94
C VAL A 336 7.90 -4.00 -3.59
N ARG A 337 7.10 -3.11 -2.98
CA ARG A 337 5.84 -2.61 -3.54
C ARG A 337 6.06 -1.38 -4.44
N SER A 338 7.23 -1.30 -5.07
CA SER A 338 7.53 -0.42 -6.21
C SER A 338 8.00 -1.31 -7.36
N ASN A 339 8.13 -0.74 -8.55
CA ASN A 339 8.60 -1.47 -9.72
C ASN A 339 10.13 -1.39 -9.86
N ASP A 340 10.77 -0.27 -9.52
CA ASP A 340 12.22 -0.08 -9.65
C ASP A 340 12.83 0.89 -8.61
N SER A 341 12.15 1.08 -7.46
CA SER A 341 12.64 1.97 -6.39
C SER A 341 13.40 1.23 -5.29
N PHE A 342 14.46 1.86 -4.80
CA PHE A 342 15.33 1.33 -3.75
C PHE A 342 15.74 2.39 -2.72
N ILE A 343 16.11 1.96 -1.52
CA ILE A 343 16.56 2.85 -0.43
C ILE A 343 18.08 2.83 -0.32
N SER A 344 18.68 4.02 -0.22
CA SER A 344 20.14 4.19 -0.04
C SER A 344 20.50 5.56 0.57
N PHE A 345 21.73 5.70 1.10
CA PHE A 345 22.28 6.98 1.57
C PHE A 345 22.54 7.99 0.43
N GLY A 346 22.78 7.51 -0.79
CA GLY A 346 23.31 8.31 -1.90
C GLY A 346 24.58 7.70 -2.50
N GLU A 347 25.00 8.23 -3.64
CA GLU A 347 26.12 7.68 -4.43
C GLU A 347 27.43 7.51 -3.64
N GLY A 348 27.72 8.46 -2.73
CA GLY A 348 28.95 8.47 -1.92
C GLY A 348 28.85 7.80 -0.55
N GLY A 349 27.68 7.28 -0.16
CA GLY A 349 27.47 6.65 1.14
C GLY A 349 27.54 7.59 2.34
N TYR A 350 27.59 7.01 3.55
CA TYR A 350 27.66 7.72 4.83
C TYR A 350 29.03 7.54 5.49
N PRO A 351 29.74 8.61 5.91
CA PRO A 351 31.01 8.49 6.62
C PRO A 351 30.80 7.86 7.99
N ILE A 352 31.41 6.71 8.26
CA ILE A 352 31.09 5.91 9.45
C ILE A 352 31.74 6.50 10.71
N TYR A 353 32.74 7.36 10.58
CA TYR A 353 33.40 8.01 11.71
C TYR A 353 32.97 9.46 11.87
N THR A 354 32.64 9.84 13.11
CA THR A 354 32.49 11.24 13.52
C THR A 354 33.58 11.60 14.52
N GLY A 355 34.66 12.22 14.03
CA GLY A 355 35.86 12.47 14.83
C GLY A 355 36.71 11.21 15.00
N ASP A 356 36.95 10.79 16.25
CA ASP A 356 37.85 9.66 16.56
C ASP A 356 37.12 8.34 16.84
N LEU A 357 35.79 8.34 16.88
CA LEU A 357 34.97 7.14 17.13
C LEU A 357 34.02 6.87 15.95
N PRO A 358 33.68 5.59 15.69
CA PRO A 358 32.57 5.25 14.82
C PRO A 358 31.27 5.87 15.33
N PHE A 359 30.45 6.35 14.40
CA PHE A 359 29.10 6.81 14.67
C PHE A 359 28.23 5.64 15.16
N VAL A 360 27.41 5.92 16.17
CA VAL A 360 26.40 5.02 16.72
C VAL A 360 25.14 5.85 16.92
N GLY A 361 24.04 5.41 16.33
CA GLY A 361 22.78 6.14 16.36
C GLY A 361 21.93 5.90 15.12
N ASP A 362 20.84 6.66 15.07
CA ASP A 362 19.87 6.65 13.97
C ASP A 362 20.43 7.39 12.74
N LEU A 363 20.25 6.77 11.57
CA LEU A 363 20.68 7.25 10.26
C LEU A 363 19.50 7.38 9.28
N THR A 364 18.26 7.21 9.73
CA THR A 364 17.06 7.21 8.88
C THR A 364 16.93 8.49 8.07
N ASP A 365 17.18 9.66 8.67
CA ASP A 365 17.16 10.96 7.97
C ASP A 365 18.24 11.12 6.87
N ARG A 366 19.17 10.17 6.77
CA ARG A 366 20.27 10.16 5.81
C ARG A 366 19.98 9.33 4.57
N VAL A 367 18.93 8.51 4.57
CA VAL A 367 18.57 7.71 3.40
C VAL A 367 17.46 8.37 2.61
N ARG A 368 17.38 8.02 1.33
CA ARG A 368 16.35 8.47 0.41
C ARG A 368 15.80 7.28 -0.35
N LEU A 369 14.60 7.46 -0.91
CA LEU A 369 14.08 6.60 -1.95
C LEU A 369 14.67 7.06 -3.29
N TRP A 370 15.21 6.11 -4.02
CA TRP A 370 15.86 6.29 -5.31
C TRP A 370 15.10 5.49 -6.35
N ASP A 371 15.08 6.02 -7.56
CA ASP A 371 14.53 5.46 -8.77
C ASP A 371 15.71 4.99 -9.63
N ALA A 372 15.74 3.70 -9.99
CA ALA A 372 16.81 3.14 -10.82
C ALA A 372 16.76 3.64 -12.27
N GLY A 373 15.64 4.23 -12.69
CA GLY A 373 15.42 4.77 -14.03
C GLY A 373 15.26 3.71 -15.10
N SER A 374 15.04 2.45 -14.70
CA SER A 374 15.01 1.29 -15.58
C SER A 374 13.62 0.93 -16.06
N GLU A 375 12.57 1.38 -15.38
CA GLU A 375 11.19 1.20 -15.81
C GLU A 375 10.38 2.50 -15.68
N ARG A 376 9.19 2.53 -16.27
CA ARG A 376 8.20 3.55 -15.92
C ARG A 376 7.65 3.25 -14.53
N ASN A 377 7.80 4.21 -13.62
CA ASN A 377 7.24 4.14 -12.27
C ASN A 377 5.75 3.82 -12.29
N GLU A 378 5.35 2.94 -11.37
CA GLU A 378 3.96 2.63 -11.06
C GLU A 378 3.63 3.03 -9.62
N ALA A 379 2.35 3.33 -9.37
CA ALA A 379 1.88 3.69 -8.04
C ALA A 379 2.25 2.60 -7.00
N PRO A 380 2.83 2.96 -5.84
CA PRO A 380 3.28 1.99 -4.84
C PRO A 380 2.18 1.02 -4.42
N GLY A 381 2.44 -0.27 -4.57
CA GLY A 381 1.53 -1.37 -4.25
C GLY A 381 0.32 -1.55 -5.18
N ALA A 382 0.11 -0.63 -6.11
CA ALA A 382 -0.95 -0.65 -7.12
C ALA A 382 -0.43 -0.89 -8.55
N GLY A 383 0.88 -1.08 -8.72
CA GLY A 383 1.49 -1.44 -9.99
C GLY A 383 1.17 -2.86 -10.43
N ASN A 384 1.13 -3.09 -11.74
CA ASN A 384 0.95 -4.44 -12.30
C ASN A 384 2.29 -5.15 -12.52
N TYR A 385 3.39 -4.40 -12.53
CA TYR A 385 4.77 -4.86 -12.75
C TYR A 385 5.63 -4.53 -11.52
N GLN A 386 5.09 -4.86 -10.35
CA GLN A 386 5.81 -4.85 -9.08
C GLN A 386 5.92 -6.29 -8.58
N PRO A 387 7.01 -6.68 -7.90
CA PRO A 387 7.18 -8.03 -7.41
C PRO A 387 5.92 -8.59 -6.72
N PRO A 388 5.54 -9.84 -7.03
CA PRO A 388 6.29 -10.83 -7.82
C PRO A 388 6.15 -10.71 -9.35
N ASN A 389 5.43 -9.71 -9.86
CA ASN A 389 5.27 -9.47 -11.29
C ASN A 389 6.37 -8.50 -11.76
N VAL A 390 7.18 -8.90 -12.75
CA VAL A 390 8.32 -8.10 -13.24
C VAL A 390 8.17 -7.84 -14.74
N GLY A 391 8.99 -6.94 -15.28
CA GLY A 391 9.03 -6.65 -16.72
C GLY A 391 7.99 -5.64 -17.15
N GLY A 392 8.05 -4.46 -16.52
CA GLY A 392 7.28 -3.28 -16.86
C GLY A 392 7.69 -2.66 -18.20
N ASP A 393 7.47 -1.35 -18.33
CA ASP A 393 7.86 -0.63 -19.55
C ASP A 393 9.25 -0.04 -19.38
N ASP A 394 10.22 -0.71 -19.97
CA ASP A 394 11.64 -0.38 -19.90
C ASP A 394 11.91 1.10 -20.23
N GLN A 395 12.70 1.72 -19.36
CA GLN A 395 13.31 3.03 -19.53
C GLN A 395 14.82 2.92 -19.45
N ASN A 396 15.49 4.03 -19.76
CA ASN A 396 16.93 4.14 -19.62
C ASN A 396 17.24 5.57 -19.17
N ASN A 397 16.63 5.92 -18.04
CA ASN A 397 16.79 7.21 -17.39
C ASN A 397 17.94 7.17 -16.40
N PRO A 398 18.47 8.33 -16.00
CA PRO A 398 19.48 8.37 -14.95
C PRO A 398 18.89 7.98 -13.60
N VAL A 399 19.70 7.32 -12.76
CA VAL A 399 19.38 7.05 -11.36
C VAL A 399 19.25 8.38 -10.62
N ASN A 400 18.12 8.58 -9.95
CA ASN A 400 17.82 9.83 -9.24
C ASN A 400 17.03 9.55 -7.97
N GLN A 401 16.96 10.53 -7.07
CA GLN A 401 15.99 10.48 -5.99
C GLN A 401 14.58 10.46 -6.59
N THR A 402 13.71 9.57 -6.10
CA THR A 402 12.34 9.41 -6.61
C THR A 402 11.59 10.74 -6.55
N SER A 403 11.04 11.14 -7.70
CA SER A 403 10.34 12.41 -7.89
C SER A 403 9.30 12.27 -9.01
N ASP A 404 8.24 11.51 -8.74
CA ASP A 404 7.12 11.27 -9.66
C ASP A 404 5.79 11.84 -9.11
N ASP A 405 4.66 11.49 -9.74
CA ASP A 405 3.31 11.96 -9.36
C ASP A 405 2.63 11.06 -8.31
N PHE A 406 3.34 10.08 -7.73
CA PHE A 406 2.78 9.14 -6.76
C PHE A 406 3.11 9.54 -5.32
N ASP A 407 2.21 9.18 -4.41
CA ASP A 407 2.41 9.38 -2.98
C ASP A 407 3.12 8.17 -2.38
N TYR A 408 4.21 8.44 -1.67
CA TYR A 408 4.95 7.47 -0.87
C TYR A 408 4.88 7.92 0.59
N PRO A 409 4.79 6.99 1.56
CA PRO A 409 4.98 7.34 2.97
C PRO A 409 6.35 7.97 3.20
N ALA A 410 6.48 8.71 4.31
CA ALA A 410 7.76 9.29 4.68
C ALA A 410 8.80 8.18 4.92
N ILE A 411 10.09 8.46 4.72
CA ILE A 411 11.15 7.45 4.87
C ILE A 411 11.13 6.82 6.26
N GLU A 412 10.90 7.63 7.29
CA GLU A 412 10.80 7.22 8.68
C GLU A 412 9.58 6.34 9.00
N GLU A 413 8.54 6.37 8.17
CA GLU A 413 7.36 5.48 8.24
C GLU A 413 7.61 4.16 7.50
N LEU A 414 8.55 4.15 6.56
CA LEU A 414 8.90 2.98 5.76
C LEU A 414 9.96 2.11 6.43
N ILE A 415 11.08 2.72 6.81
CA ILE A 415 12.28 2.00 7.21
C ILE A 415 13.04 2.78 8.28
N ARG A 416 13.69 2.04 9.17
CA ARG A 416 14.63 2.61 10.13
C ARG A 416 16.02 2.05 9.89
N ILE A 417 17.01 2.94 9.83
CA ILE A 417 18.41 2.60 9.62
C ILE A 417 19.23 3.08 10.81
N SER A 418 19.99 2.19 11.45
CA SER A 418 20.85 2.57 12.57
C SER A 418 22.21 1.88 12.53
N LEU A 419 23.20 2.53 13.16
CA LEU A 419 24.45 1.89 13.56
C LEU A 419 24.42 1.69 15.06
N GLU A 420 24.65 0.46 15.50
CA GLU A 420 24.57 0.07 16.90
C GLU A 420 25.85 -0.60 17.38
N ASN A 421 26.08 -0.52 18.69
CA ASN A 421 27.06 -1.37 19.35
C ASN A 421 26.40 -2.71 19.75
N ASN A 422 27.19 -3.79 19.74
CA ASN A 422 26.80 -5.06 20.34
C ASN A 422 26.58 -4.97 21.86
#